data_AF-A0A2W6B7C3-F1
#
_entry.id   AF-A0A2W6B7C3-F1
#
_cell.length_a   1.000
_cell.length_b   1.000
_cell.length_c   1.000
_cell.angle_alpha   90.00
_cell.angle_beta   90.00
_cell.angle_gamma   90.00
#
_symmetry.space_group_name_H-M   'P 1'
#
loop_
_entity.id
_entity.type
_entity.pdbx_description
1 polymer ?
#
loop_
_entity_poly.entity_id
_entity_poly.type
_entity_poly.pdbx_seq_one_letter_code
_entity_poly.pdbx_strand_id
1 'polypeptide(L)'
;MLSPDGAYTWNGREWVPNTAAVPVVSPDGAYVWNGREWVPNVRPAPTRFRKEPTSWTRPLQLAVIALTVVGDVNVLTLLPYLSDYIRQAARRSIELSLAAQPQTPSSEQIRAQTLAIADMIGTWTIVVTLVFAAIWLLLIVIGTLRRWTWFYWLLIVLFALSILAIPQQLLQVFGIGTTGGAGQPPLLLPLPNALLGLAVACAELALFIWMIVAYRKYGPWASRRVPAL
;
A
#
# COMPACT_ATOMS: atom_id res chain seq x y z
N MET A 1 -3.98 -33.25 -34.36
CA MET A 1 -5.38 -33.50 -33.97
C MET A 1 -5.39 -34.70 -33.02
N LEU A 2 -6.09 -34.60 -31.88
CA LEU A 2 -6.28 -35.73 -30.97
C LEU A 2 -7.53 -36.52 -31.39
N SER A 3 -7.52 -37.84 -31.21
CA SER A 3 -8.71 -38.67 -31.39
C SER A 3 -9.77 -38.37 -30.32
N PRO A 4 -11.07 -38.62 -30.57
CA PRO A 4 -12.15 -38.34 -29.61
C PRO A 4 -12.02 -39.06 -28.26
N ASP A 5 -11.33 -40.20 -28.24
CA ASP A 5 -11.02 -41.02 -27.06
C ASP A 5 -9.68 -40.64 -26.40
N GLY A 6 -8.94 -39.68 -26.95
CA GLY A 6 -7.65 -39.19 -26.42
C GLY A 6 -6.48 -40.17 -26.50
N ALA A 7 -6.72 -41.40 -26.99
CA ALA A 7 -5.75 -42.49 -27.01
C ALA A 7 -4.74 -42.38 -28.17
N TYR A 8 -5.01 -41.56 -29.19
CA TYR A 8 -4.16 -41.42 -30.37
C TYR A 8 -3.96 -39.94 -30.77
N THR A 9 -2.78 -39.65 -31.31
CA THR A 9 -2.44 -38.36 -31.90
C THR A 9 -2.13 -38.53 -33.38
N TRP A 10 -2.75 -37.68 -34.22
CA TRP A 10 -2.51 -37.69 -35.66
C TRP A 10 -1.22 -36.95 -36.00
N ASN A 11 -0.25 -37.64 -36.60
CA ASN A 11 1.05 -37.08 -36.99
C ASN A 11 1.09 -36.50 -38.42
N GLY A 12 -0.04 -36.50 -39.13
CA GLY A 12 -0.15 -36.03 -40.53
C GLY A 12 -0.07 -37.14 -41.58
N ARG A 13 0.31 -38.38 -41.20
CA ARG A 13 0.31 -39.56 -42.08
C ARG A 13 -0.39 -40.78 -41.47
N GLU A 14 -0.31 -40.96 -40.16
CA GLU A 14 -0.92 -42.08 -39.43
C GLU A 14 -1.34 -41.69 -38.00
N TRP A 15 -2.20 -42.51 -37.40
CA TRP A 15 -2.61 -42.37 -36.01
C TRP A 15 -1.58 -43.05 -35.11
N VAL A 16 -0.92 -42.28 -34.24
CA VAL A 16 0.12 -42.79 -33.32
C VAL A 16 -0.43 -42.82 -31.89
N PRO A 17 -0.23 -43.91 -31.12
CA PRO A 17 -0.70 -43.99 -29.73
C PRO A 17 -0.19 -42.82 -28.89
N ASN A 18 -1.11 -42.11 -28.25
CA ASN A 18 -0.84 -40.99 -27.34
C ASN A 18 -0.36 -41.52 -25.99
N THR A 19 0.82 -42.12 -25.98
CA THR A 19 1.49 -42.65 -24.80
C THR A 19 2.49 -41.63 -24.26
N ALA A 20 2.03 -40.42 -23.96
CA ALA A 20 2.78 -39.55 -23.06
C ALA A 20 2.65 -40.12 -21.64
N ALA A 21 3.45 -41.14 -21.34
CA ALA A 21 3.54 -41.71 -20.00
C ALA A 21 3.92 -40.58 -19.03
N VAL A 22 3.15 -40.41 -17.95
CA VAL A 22 3.58 -39.59 -16.82
C VAL A 22 4.98 -40.09 -16.42
N PRO A 23 6.01 -39.24 -16.45
CA PRO A 23 7.37 -39.70 -16.19
C PRO A 23 7.45 -40.32 -14.79
N VAL A 24 7.67 -41.63 -14.73
CA VAL A 24 7.81 -42.36 -13.47
C VAL A 24 9.22 -42.06 -12.95
N VAL A 25 9.28 -41.31 -11.86
CA VAL A 25 10.53 -40.96 -11.18
C VAL A 25 10.79 -42.00 -10.10
N SER A 26 12.05 -42.45 -9.98
CA SER A 26 12.45 -43.40 -8.95
C SER A 26 12.21 -42.83 -7.53
N PRO A 27 12.03 -43.67 -6.50
CA PRO A 27 11.76 -43.20 -5.13
C PRO A 27 12.84 -42.27 -4.55
N ASP A 28 14.09 -42.46 -4.97
CA ASP A 28 15.26 -41.64 -4.61
C ASP A 28 15.40 -40.39 -5.49
N GLY A 29 14.56 -40.23 -6.52
CA GLY A 29 14.55 -39.07 -7.41
C GLY A 29 15.70 -39.03 -8.42
N ALA A 30 16.61 -40.00 -8.40
CA ALA A 30 17.85 -40.02 -9.16
C ALA A 30 17.69 -40.48 -10.61
N TYR A 31 16.61 -41.22 -10.93
CA TYR A 31 16.36 -41.77 -12.26
C TYR A 31 14.93 -41.49 -12.72
N VAL A 32 14.76 -41.35 -14.03
CA VAL A 32 13.46 -41.23 -14.68
C VAL A 32 13.30 -42.38 -15.68
N TRP A 33 12.14 -43.04 -15.65
CA TRP A 33 11.83 -44.12 -16.59
C TRP A 33 11.45 -43.53 -17.95
N ASN A 34 12.23 -43.82 -18.98
CA ASN A 34 11.96 -43.35 -20.35
C ASN A 34 11.02 -44.28 -21.15
N GLY A 35 10.44 -45.30 -20.50
CA GLY A 35 9.63 -46.34 -21.13
C GLY A 35 10.41 -47.60 -21.52
N ARG A 36 11.75 -47.57 -21.52
CA ARG A 36 12.63 -48.70 -21.87
C ARG A 36 13.73 -48.96 -20.84
N GLU A 37 14.29 -47.92 -20.26
CA GLU A 37 15.38 -47.98 -19.29
C GLU A 37 15.31 -46.82 -18.27
N TRP A 38 15.98 -47.02 -17.13
CA TRP A 38 16.17 -45.97 -16.13
C TRP A 38 17.30 -45.05 -16.55
N VAL A 39 16.97 -43.82 -16.93
CA VAL A 39 17.96 -42.80 -17.32
C VAL A 39 18.20 -41.85 -16.13
N PRO A 40 19.44 -41.39 -15.88
CA PRO A 40 19.70 -40.40 -14.85
C PRO A 40 18.78 -39.18 -14.97
N ASN A 41 18.11 -38.84 -13.88
CA ASN A 41 17.28 -37.64 -13.77
C ASN A 41 18.19 -36.42 -13.61
N VAL A 42 18.80 -35.99 -14.72
CA VAL A 42 19.57 -34.75 -14.78
C VAL A 42 18.58 -33.59 -14.70
N ARG A 43 18.14 -33.26 -13.49
CA ARG A 43 17.34 -32.07 -13.27
C ARG A 43 18.20 -30.89 -13.72
N PRO A 44 17.74 -30.05 -14.67
CA PRO A 44 18.44 -28.82 -14.96
C PRO A 44 18.61 -28.07 -13.64
N ALA A 45 19.83 -27.67 -13.31
CA ALA A 45 20.10 -26.91 -12.11
C ALA A 45 19.10 -25.74 -12.06
N PRO A 46 18.44 -25.48 -10.92
CA PRO A 46 17.46 -24.41 -10.84
C PRO A 46 18.13 -23.14 -11.33
N THR A 47 17.62 -22.58 -12.42
CA THR A 47 18.14 -21.34 -13.00
C THR A 47 17.90 -20.27 -11.95
N ARG A 48 18.92 -19.93 -11.17
CA ARG A 48 18.82 -18.89 -10.16
C ARG A 48 18.69 -17.58 -10.91
N PHE A 49 17.75 -16.73 -10.52
CA PHE A 49 17.62 -15.40 -11.12
C PHE A 49 18.15 -14.35 -10.15
N ARG A 50 19.05 -13.49 -10.60
CA ARG A 50 19.49 -12.30 -9.87
C ARG A 50 18.67 -11.09 -10.32
N LYS A 51 18.32 -10.23 -9.35
CA LYS A 51 17.71 -8.92 -9.62
C LYS A 51 18.81 -7.90 -9.87
N GLU A 52 18.79 -7.26 -11.03
CA GLU A 52 19.72 -6.17 -11.34
C GLU A 52 19.01 -4.82 -11.41
N PRO A 53 19.56 -3.77 -10.78
CA PRO A 53 19.06 -2.41 -10.96
C PRO A 53 19.15 -1.97 -12.41
N THR A 54 18.13 -1.29 -12.89
CA THR A 54 18.17 -0.56 -14.16
C THR A 54 18.44 0.92 -13.90
N SER A 55 18.62 1.71 -14.97
CA SER A 55 18.71 3.18 -14.86
C SER A 55 17.48 3.83 -14.23
N TRP A 56 16.32 3.14 -14.22
CA TRP A 56 15.06 3.64 -13.66
C TRP A 56 14.90 3.34 -12.16
N THR A 57 15.68 2.42 -11.60
CA THR A 57 15.51 2.00 -10.20
C THR A 57 15.84 3.12 -9.22
N ARG A 58 16.99 3.80 -9.38
CA ARG A 58 17.39 4.90 -8.50
C ARG A 58 16.46 6.12 -8.55
N PRO A 59 16.10 6.67 -9.73
CA PRO A 59 15.21 7.83 -9.77
C PRO A 59 13.81 7.49 -9.23
N LEU A 60 13.31 6.27 -9.45
CA LEU A 60 12.04 5.83 -8.89
C LEU A 60 12.10 5.71 -7.35
N GLN A 61 13.18 5.16 -6.79
CA GLN A 61 13.38 5.12 -5.33
C GLN A 61 13.43 6.53 -4.73
N LEU A 62 14.20 7.44 -5.33
CA LEU A 62 14.30 8.83 -4.87
C LEU A 62 12.96 9.56 -4.97
N ALA A 63 12.22 9.37 -6.06
CA ALA A 63 10.90 9.99 -6.22
C ALA A 63 9.90 9.50 -5.16
N VAL A 64 9.86 8.19 -4.89
CA VAL A 64 9.02 7.62 -3.83
C VAL A 64 9.39 8.21 -2.47
N ILE A 65 10.67 8.18 -2.10
CA ILE A 65 11.14 8.70 -0.80
C ILE A 65 10.85 10.20 -0.69
N ALA A 66 11.23 10.99 -1.68
CA ALA A 66 11.06 12.43 -1.65
C ALA A 66 9.58 12.82 -1.55
N LEU A 67 8.72 12.20 -2.36
CA LEU A 67 7.30 12.52 -2.38
C LEU A 67 6.61 12.14 -1.07
N THR A 68 6.89 10.93 -0.55
CA THR A 68 6.32 10.50 0.74
C THR A 68 6.81 11.36 1.89
N VAL A 69 8.10 11.73 1.93
CA VAL A 69 8.63 12.66 2.94
C VAL A 69 7.94 14.02 2.87
N VAL A 70 7.70 14.57 1.67
CA VAL A 70 6.96 15.85 1.52
C VAL A 70 5.52 15.72 2.03
N GLY A 71 4.84 14.62 1.72
CA GLY A 71 3.51 14.31 2.23
C GLY A 71 3.48 14.22 3.75
N ASP A 72 4.42 13.45 4.33
CA ASP A 72 4.54 13.27 5.78
C ASP A 72 4.85 14.59 6.49
N VAL A 73 5.74 15.42 5.93
CA VAL A 73 6.01 16.77 6.47
C VAL A 73 4.75 17.63 6.44
N ASN A 74 3.95 17.61 5.35
CA ASN A 74 2.68 18.33 5.32
C ASN A 74 1.75 17.85 6.44
N VAL A 75 1.63 16.54 6.65
CA VAL A 75 0.82 15.97 7.76
C VAL A 75 1.35 16.42 9.12
N LEU A 76 2.67 16.46 9.31
CA LEU A 76 3.29 16.97 10.54
C LEU A 76 2.97 18.46 10.79
N THR A 77 2.89 19.28 9.74
CA THR A 77 2.46 20.68 9.89
C THR A 77 0.97 20.81 10.19
N LEU A 78 0.16 19.84 9.79
CA LEU A 78 -1.29 19.80 10.06
C LEU A 78 -1.63 19.28 11.46
N LEU A 79 -0.73 18.55 12.11
CA LEU A 79 -0.96 17.92 13.42
C LEU A 79 -1.48 18.90 14.49
N PRO A 80 -0.91 20.10 14.67
CA PRO A 80 -1.45 21.10 15.61
C PRO A 80 -2.88 21.50 15.27
N TYR A 81 -3.16 21.82 13.99
CA TYR A 81 -4.50 22.21 13.52
C TYR A 81 -5.55 21.11 13.73
N LEU A 82 -5.18 19.86 13.40
CA LEU A 82 -6.04 18.70 13.60
C LEU A 82 -6.28 18.46 15.09
N SER A 83 -5.28 18.66 15.95
CA SER A 83 -5.44 18.51 17.40
C SER A 83 -6.42 19.51 17.99
N ASP A 84 -6.34 20.78 17.57
CA ASP A 84 -7.24 21.83 18.02
C ASP A 84 -8.67 21.59 17.52
N TYR A 85 -8.81 21.16 16.26
CA TYR A 85 -10.09 20.76 15.69
C TYR A 85 -10.72 19.61 16.48
N ILE A 86 -9.98 18.54 16.77
CA ILE A 86 -10.47 17.38 17.53
C ILE A 86 -10.91 17.81 18.93
N ARG A 87 -10.14 18.66 19.60
CA ARG A 87 -10.50 19.20 20.93
C ARG A 87 -11.78 20.02 20.89
N GLN A 88 -11.93 20.89 19.89
CA GLN A 88 -13.15 21.69 19.72
C GLN A 88 -14.35 20.80 19.40
N ALA A 89 -14.18 19.82 18.52
CA ALA A 89 -15.22 18.87 18.15
C ALA A 89 -15.68 18.02 19.33
N ALA A 90 -14.74 17.54 20.15
CA ALA A 90 -15.01 16.78 21.37
C ALA A 90 -15.79 17.63 22.38
N ARG A 91 -15.35 18.87 22.63
CA ARG A 91 -16.06 19.81 23.52
C ARG A 91 -17.49 20.06 23.04
N ARG A 92 -17.66 20.30 21.74
CA ARG A 92 -18.98 20.54 21.15
C ARG A 92 -19.89 19.33 21.22
N SER A 93 -19.34 18.14 21.01
CA SER A 93 -20.09 16.89 21.17
C SER A 93 -20.60 16.73 22.60
N ILE A 94 -19.75 17.00 23.60
CA ILE A 94 -20.12 16.91 25.02
C ILE A 94 -21.20 17.95 25.35
N GLU A 95 -21.08 19.18 24.85
CA GLU A 95 -22.09 20.23 25.03
C GLU A 95 -23.46 19.80 24.48
N LEU A 96 -23.50 19.22 23.28
CA LEU A 96 -24.74 18.73 22.67
C LEU A 96 -25.35 17.58 23.48
N SER A 97 -24.52 16.66 23.99
CA SER A 97 -24.99 15.56 24.86
C SER A 97 -25.55 16.06 26.19
N LEU A 98 -24.93 17.07 26.79
CA LEU A 98 -25.37 17.66 28.06
C LEU A 98 -26.62 18.53 27.89
N ALA A 99 -26.77 19.23 26.77
CA ALA A 99 -27.97 20.01 26.47
C ALA A 99 -29.22 19.12 26.38
N ALA A 100 -29.05 17.83 26.04
CA ALA A 100 -30.12 16.83 26.02
C ALA A 100 -30.40 16.20 27.41
N GLN A 101 -29.59 16.48 28.44
CA GLN A 101 -29.71 15.90 29.78
C GLN A 101 -30.17 16.93 30.84
N PRO A 102 -30.92 16.50 31.87
CA PRO A 102 -31.24 17.35 33.02
C PRO A 102 -29.98 17.80 33.77
N GLN A 103 -29.79 19.12 33.91
CA GLN A 103 -28.61 19.71 34.57
C GLN A 103 -28.66 19.45 36.09
N THR A 104 -27.75 18.62 36.58
CA THR A 104 -27.58 18.29 38.01
C THR A 104 -26.12 18.53 38.44
N PRO A 105 -25.81 18.79 39.72
CA PRO A 105 -24.41 18.99 40.15
C PRO A 105 -23.46 17.82 39.81
N SER A 106 -23.98 16.60 39.68
CA SER A 106 -23.20 15.45 39.19
C SER A 106 -22.88 15.54 37.69
N SER A 107 -23.74 16.18 36.89
CA SER A 107 -23.50 16.39 35.45
C SER A 107 -22.29 17.30 35.17
N GLU A 108 -22.02 18.27 36.04
CA GLU A 108 -20.83 19.14 35.94
C GLU A 108 -19.54 18.36 36.29
N GLN A 109 -19.59 17.49 37.29
CA GLN A 109 -18.46 16.63 37.65
C GLN A 109 -18.16 15.61 36.53
N ILE A 110 -19.20 15.01 35.94
CA ILE A 110 -19.07 14.13 34.77
C ILE A 110 -18.50 14.89 33.57
N ARG A 111 -18.93 16.14 33.34
CA ARG A 111 -18.36 17.00 32.28
C ARG A 111 -16.87 17.22 32.46
N ALA A 112 -16.43 17.62 33.66
CA ALA A 112 -15.02 17.87 33.95
C ALA A 112 -14.18 16.60 33.76
N GLN A 113 -14.67 15.46 34.26
CA GLN A 113 -14.01 14.16 34.09
C GLN A 113 -13.94 13.74 32.62
N THR A 114 -15.02 13.93 31.86
CA THR A 114 -15.09 13.56 30.43
C THR A 114 -14.12 14.40 29.60
N LEU A 115 -14.03 15.72 29.88
CA LEU A 115 -13.08 16.60 29.20
C LEU A 115 -11.62 16.25 29.54
N ALA A 116 -11.33 15.87 30.79
CA ALA A 116 -10.00 15.42 31.19
C ALA A 116 -9.60 14.12 30.47
N ILE A 117 -10.53 13.16 30.36
CA ILE A 117 -10.30 11.92 29.59
C ILE A 117 -10.08 12.23 28.11
N ALA A 118 -10.89 13.13 27.51
CA ALA A 118 -10.76 13.50 26.11
C ALA A 118 -9.40 14.15 25.79
N ASP A 119 -8.90 15.04 26.65
CA ASP A 119 -7.59 15.67 26.46
C ASP A 119 -6.43 14.68 26.69
N MET A 120 -6.58 13.77 27.66
CA MET A 120 -5.63 12.68 27.85
C MET A 120 -5.55 11.79 26.60
N ILE A 121 -6.69 11.35 26.06
CA ILE A 121 -6.76 10.54 24.83
C ILE A 121 -6.12 11.31 23.66
N GLY A 122 -6.50 12.56 23.45
CA GLY A 122 -5.97 13.37 22.35
C GLY A 122 -4.45 13.50 22.39
N THR A 123 -3.88 13.69 23.58
CA THR A 123 -2.42 13.77 23.77
C THR A 123 -1.74 12.45 23.42
N TRP A 124 -2.25 11.32 23.92
CA TRP A 124 -1.68 10.00 23.60
C TRP A 124 -1.83 9.63 22.12
N THR A 125 -2.93 10.02 21.48
CA THR A 125 -3.12 9.82 20.04
C THR A 125 -2.04 10.53 19.22
N ILE A 126 -1.64 11.75 19.59
CA ILE A 126 -0.54 12.47 18.93
C ILE A 126 0.77 11.71 19.11
N VAL A 127 1.10 11.29 20.33
CA VAL A 127 2.35 10.55 20.61
C VAL A 127 2.42 9.27 19.79
N VAL A 128 1.35 8.47 19.79
CA VAL A 128 1.27 7.23 19.00
C VAL A 128 1.40 7.52 17.51
N THR A 129 0.77 8.58 17.01
CA THR A 129 0.84 8.99 15.61
C THR A 129 2.26 9.36 15.20
N LEU A 130 3.00 10.09 16.04
CA LEU A 130 4.41 10.45 15.78
C LEU A 130 5.32 9.23 15.76
N VAL A 131 5.14 8.29 16.70
CA VAL A 131 5.89 7.03 16.72
C VAL A 131 5.59 6.20 15.47
N PHE A 132 4.31 6.08 15.10
CA PHE A 132 3.91 5.37 13.90
C PHE A 132 4.49 6.02 12.64
N ALA A 133 4.45 7.36 12.52
CA ALA A 133 5.02 8.10 11.41
C ALA A 133 6.54 7.89 11.30
N ALA A 134 7.26 7.86 12.42
CA ALA A 134 8.70 7.57 12.43
C ALA A 134 9.00 6.15 11.92
N ILE A 135 8.23 5.15 12.39
CA ILE A 135 8.36 3.77 11.92
C ILE A 135 8.03 3.68 10.42
N TRP A 136 6.98 4.37 9.98
CA TRP A 136 6.56 4.43 8.59
C TRP A 136 7.64 5.01 7.68
N LEU A 137 8.26 6.12 8.07
CA LEU A 137 9.39 6.73 7.36
C LEU A 137 10.59 5.78 7.25
N LEU A 138 10.92 5.08 8.34
CA LEU A 138 11.98 4.06 8.34
C LEU A 138 11.65 2.92 7.38
N LEU A 139 10.39 2.44 7.39
CA LEU A 139 9.93 1.41 6.46
C LEU A 139 9.98 1.88 5.01
N ILE A 140 9.64 3.14 4.71
CA ILE A 140 9.78 3.72 3.38
C ILE A 140 11.24 3.68 2.95
N VAL A 141 12.16 4.23 3.75
CA VAL A 141 13.57 4.31 3.37
C VAL A 141 14.20 2.92 3.24
N ILE A 142 14.02 2.04 4.22
CA ILE A 142 14.60 0.70 4.21
C ILE A 142 13.93 -0.17 3.13
N GLY A 143 12.60 -0.15 3.05
CA GLY A 143 11.81 -0.96 2.13
C GLY A 143 12.06 -0.61 0.67
N THR A 144 12.18 0.68 0.35
CA THR A 144 12.53 1.16 -1.00
C THR A 144 13.97 0.80 -1.36
N LEU A 145 14.95 1.09 -0.50
CA LEU A 145 16.37 0.83 -0.76
C LEU A 145 16.67 -0.66 -0.90
N ARG A 146 16.09 -1.49 -0.02
CA ARG A 146 16.22 -2.95 -0.04
C ARG A 146 15.31 -3.63 -1.08
N ARG A 147 14.51 -2.85 -1.81
CA ARG A 147 13.64 -3.29 -2.92
C ARG A 147 12.70 -4.43 -2.54
N TRP A 148 12.06 -4.28 -1.39
CA TRP A 148 11.08 -5.26 -0.91
C TRP A 148 9.89 -5.32 -1.86
N THR A 149 9.60 -6.50 -2.40
CA THR A 149 8.52 -6.67 -3.40
C THR A 149 7.14 -6.51 -2.78
N TRP A 150 6.95 -6.95 -1.54
CA TRP A 150 5.70 -6.73 -0.82
C TRP A 150 5.48 -5.23 -0.58
N PHE A 151 6.54 -4.50 -0.25
CA PHE A 151 6.46 -3.06 0.01
C PHE A 151 6.14 -2.27 -1.25
N TYR A 152 6.68 -2.69 -2.40
CA TYR A 152 6.29 -2.14 -3.70
C TYR A 152 4.78 -2.23 -3.96
N TRP A 153 4.19 -3.42 -3.72
CA TRP A 153 2.76 -3.63 -3.91
C TRP A 153 1.93 -2.84 -2.90
N LEU A 154 2.39 -2.78 -1.65
CA LEU A 154 1.76 -1.97 -0.61
C LEU A 154 1.72 -0.49 -1.01
N LEU A 155 2.83 0.07 -1.53
CA LEU A 155 2.86 1.46 -2.03
C LEU A 155 1.93 1.68 -3.22
N ILE A 156 1.85 0.73 -4.17
CA ILE A 156 0.88 0.80 -5.27
C ILE A 156 -0.55 0.90 -4.74
N VAL A 157 -0.92 0.05 -3.78
CA VAL A 157 -2.26 0.07 -3.20
C VAL A 157 -2.52 1.36 -2.44
N LEU A 158 -1.55 1.85 -1.66
CA LEU A 158 -1.69 3.11 -0.91
C LEU A 158 -1.84 4.30 -1.85
N PHE A 159 -1.02 4.40 -2.90
CA PHE A 159 -1.18 5.48 -3.89
C PHE A 159 -2.47 5.34 -4.70
N ALA A 160 -2.94 4.12 -4.97
CA ALA A 160 -4.25 3.91 -5.59
C ALA A 160 -5.39 4.44 -4.69
N LEU A 161 -5.31 4.19 -3.39
CA LEU A 161 -6.28 4.68 -2.41
C LEU A 161 -6.18 6.20 -2.22
N SER A 162 -4.98 6.78 -2.27
CA SER A 162 -4.81 8.23 -2.09
C SER A 162 -5.43 9.05 -3.23
N ILE A 163 -5.53 8.48 -4.44
CA ILE A 163 -6.24 9.10 -5.57
C ILE A 163 -7.72 9.39 -5.22
N LEU A 164 -8.35 8.56 -4.39
CA LEU A 164 -9.74 8.78 -3.95
C LEU A 164 -9.89 10.04 -3.10
N ALA A 165 -8.81 10.55 -2.52
CA ALA A 165 -8.82 11.79 -1.75
C ALA A 165 -8.71 13.05 -2.64
N ILE A 166 -8.37 12.94 -3.93
CA ILE A 166 -8.22 14.11 -4.83
C ILE A 166 -9.49 14.99 -4.87
N PRO A 167 -10.71 14.45 -5.04
CA PRO A 167 -11.93 15.27 -5.03
C PRO A 167 -12.10 16.04 -3.73
N GLN A 168 -11.81 15.40 -2.59
CA GLN A 168 -11.87 16.05 -1.28
C GLN A 168 -10.83 17.18 -1.17
N GLN A 169 -9.59 16.95 -1.59
CA GLN A 169 -8.54 17.97 -1.56
C GLN A 169 -8.90 19.18 -2.44
N LEU A 170 -9.52 18.92 -3.59
CA LEU A 170 -10.00 19.97 -4.49
C LEU A 170 -11.10 20.82 -3.84
N LEU A 171 -12.07 20.19 -3.17
CA LEU A 171 -13.12 20.90 -2.42
C LEU A 171 -12.53 21.78 -1.31
N GLN A 172 -11.51 21.30 -0.58
CA GLN A 172 -10.87 22.07 0.49
C GLN A 172 -10.19 23.34 -0.01
N VAL A 173 -9.60 23.32 -1.21
CA VAL A 173 -8.99 24.52 -1.83
C VAL A 173 -10.04 25.60 -2.11
N PHE A 174 -11.29 25.21 -2.39
CA PHE A 174 -12.42 26.14 -2.57
C PHE A 174 -13.13 26.50 -1.26
N GLY A 175 -12.57 26.14 -0.10
CA GLY A 175 -13.16 26.42 1.21
C GLY A 175 -14.34 25.53 1.57
N ILE A 176 -14.54 24.42 0.87
CA ILE A 176 -15.56 23.42 1.19
C ILE A 176 -14.93 22.37 2.11
N GLY A 177 -15.20 22.51 3.41
CA GLY A 177 -14.68 21.64 4.46
C GLY A 177 -15.51 20.38 4.67
N THR A 178 -14.90 19.37 5.28
CA THR A 178 -15.61 18.16 5.72
C THR A 178 -16.07 18.32 7.16
N THR A 179 -17.33 17.96 7.47
CA THR A 179 -17.87 18.02 8.84
C THR A 179 -17.80 16.65 9.51
N GLY A 180 -17.41 16.60 10.78
CA GLY A 180 -17.41 15.35 11.57
C GLY A 180 -18.80 14.85 11.99
N GLY A 181 -19.87 15.59 11.68
CA GLY A 181 -21.25 15.26 12.04
C GLY A 181 -22.14 16.51 12.10
N ALA A 182 -23.44 16.30 12.32
CA ALA A 182 -24.39 17.40 12.49
C ALA A 182 -23.99 18.28 13.70
N GLY A 183 -23.89 19.59 13.48
CA GLY A 183 -23.54 20.56 14.54
C GLY A 183 -22.05 20.66 14.88
N GLN A 184 -21.18 19.95 14.15
CA GLN A 184 -19.73 20.03 14.28
C GLN A 184 -19.16 21.14 13.38
N PRO A 185 -18.07 21.82 13.79
CA PRO A 185 -17.40 22.79 12.92
C PRO A 185 -16.88 22.09 11.65
N PRO A 186 -16.84 22.78 10.49
CA PRO A 186 -16.21 22.23 9.30
C PRO A 186 -14.69 22.19 9.49
N LEU A 187 -14.07 21.08 9.09
CA LEU A 187 -12.61 20.97 9.00
C LEU A 187 -12.16 21.71 7.75
N LEU A 188 -11.62 22.90 7.95
CA LEU A 188 -10.99 23.72 6.92
C LEU A 188 -9.49 23.75 7.18
N LEU A 189 -8.72 23.23 6.22
CA LEU A 189 -7.27 23.34 6.27
C LEU A 189 -6.85 24.75 5.83
N PRO A 190 -5.75 25.29 6.39
CA PRO A 190 -5.15 26.51 5.86
C PRO A 190 -4.88 26.36 4.35
N LEU A 191 -5.15 27.42 3.58
CA LEU A 191 -5.01 27.38 2.12
C LEU A 191 -3.64 26.86 1.63
N PRO A 192 -2.48 27.23 2.25
CA PRO A 192 -1.19 26.68 1.84
C PRO A 192 -1.11 25.16 1.99
N ASN A 193 -1.67 24.60 3.06
CA ASN A 193 -1.68 23.16 3.30
C ASN A 193 -2.64 22.43 2.35
N ALA A 194 -3.80 23.04 2.04
CA ALA A 194 -4.73 22.49 1.07
C ALA A 194 -4.12 22.43 -0.34
N LEU A 195 -3.44 23.51 -0.76
CA LEU A 195 -2.72 23.56 -2.05
C LEU A 195 -1.58 22.54 -2.09
N LEU A 196 -0.80 22.43 -1.01
CA LEU A 196 0.27 21.44 -0.91
C LEU A 196 -0.29 20.01 -0.94
N GLY A 197 -1.40 19.77 -0.24
CA GLY A 197 -2.10 18.48 -0.24
C GLY A 197 -2.58 18.07 -1.63
N LEU A 198 -3.15 19.02 -2.38
CA LEU A 198 -3.56 18.80 -3.77
C LEU A 198 -2.34 18.52 -4.67
N ALA A 199 -1.27 19.30 -4.55
CA ALA A 199 -0.05 19.12 -5.33
C ALA A 199 0.59 17.74 -5.07
N VAL A 200 0.66 17.32 -3.80
CA VAL A 200 1.14 15.99 -3.41
C VAL A 200 0.24 14.90 -4.00
N ALA A 201 -1.09 15.03 -3.90
CA ALA A 201 -2.01 14.03 -4.45
C ALA A 201 -1.88 13.88 -5.98
N CYS A 202 -1.69 14.99 -6.70
CA CYS A 202 -1.41 14.94 -8.14
C CYS A 202 -0.06 14.28 -8.45
N ALA A 203 0.97 14.57 -7.64
CA ALA A 203 2.28 13.93 -7.79
C ALA A 203 2.25 12.44 -7.43
N GLU A 204 1.44 12.03 -6.46
CA GLU A 204 1.23 10.62 -6.10
C GLU A 204 0.55 9.86 -7.23
N LEU A 205 -0.46 10.47 -7.86
CA LEU A 205 -1.08 9.92 -9.06
C LEU A 205 -0.06 9.74 -10.20
N ALA A 206 0.77 10.75 -10.44
CA ALA A 206 1.82 10.67 -11.47
C ALA A 206 2.84 9.56 -11.15
N LEU A 207 3.26 9.45 -9.89
CA LEU A 207 4.18 8.42 -9.42
C LEU A 207 3.57 7.03 -9.50
N PHE A 208 2.29 6.88 -9.15
CA PHE A 208 1.53 5.63 -9.28
C PHE A 208 1.51 5.14 -10.73
N ILE A 209 1.19 6.03 -11.69
CA ILE A 209 1.24 5.73 -13.12
C ILE A 209 2.65 5.30 -13.53
N TRP A 210 3.67 6.05 -13.11
CA TRP A 210 5.07 5.72 -13.42
C TRP A 210 5.49 4.36 -12.86
N MET A 211 5.07 4.02 -11.64
CA MET A 211 5.30 2.70 -11.04
C MET A 211 4.64 1.59 -11.86
N ILE A 212 3.40 1.77 -12.32
CA ILE A 212 2.73 0.79 -13.21
C ILE A 212 3.51 0.61 -14.52
N VAL A 213 3.97 1.69 -15.14
CA VAL A 213 4.78 1.64 -16.37
C VAL A 213 6.10 0.90 -16.12
N ALA A 214 6.79 1.23 -15.03
CA ALA A 214 8.04 0.58 -14.64
C ALA A 214 7.84 -0.92 -14.36
N TYR A 215 6.75 -1.29 -13.72
CA TYR A 215 6.36 -2.68 -13.48
C TYR A 215 6.17 -3.44 -14.79
N ARG A 216 5.42 -2.88 -15.75
CA ARG A 216 5.18 -3.54 -17.04
C ARG A 216 6.46 -3.73 -17.86
N LYS A 217 7.40 -2.79 -17.76
CA LYS A 217 8.62 -2.82 -18.58
C LYS A 217 9.75 -3.67 -17.98
N TYR A 218 9.96 -3.60 -16.67
CA TYR A 218 11.12 -4.21 -16.01
C TYR A 218 10.76 -5.10 -14.82
N GLY A 219 9.54 -4.99 -14.28
CA GLY A 219 9.10 -5.65 -13.05
C GLY A 219 9.20 -4.74 -11.81
N PRO A 220 8.93 -5.29 -10.61
CA PRO A 220 8.92 -4.53 -9.36
C PRO A 220 10.25 -3.79 -9.12
N TRP A 221 10.17 -2.55 -8.63
CA TRP A 221 11.33 -1.65 -8.45
C TRP A 221 12.18 -1.43 -9.71
N ALA A 222 11.57 -1.55 -10.89
CA ALA A 222 12.25 -1.47 -12.18
C ALA A 222 13.49 -2.39 -12.29
N SER A 223 13.48 -3.54 -11.61
CA SER A 223 14.65 -4.44 -11.53
C SER A 223 14.49 -5.61 -12.50
N ARG A 224 15.43 -5.75 -13.45
CA ARG A 224 15.42 -6.86 -14.42
C ARG A 224 15.83 -8.18 -13.75
N ARG A 225 15.24 -9.29 -14.21
CA ARG A 225 15.66 -10.64 -13.81
C ARG A 225 16.69 -11.15 -14.82
N VAL A 226 17.88 -11.49 -14.34
CA VAL A 226 18.96 -12.03 -15.16
C VAL A 226 19.33 -13.42 -14.64
N PRO A 227 19.62 -14.42 -15.50
CA PRO A 227 20.13 -15.70 -15.05
C PRO A 227 21.41 -15.48 -14.24
N ALA A 228 21.43 -15.95 -13.01
CA ALA A 228 22.63 -16.03 -12.20
C ALA A 228 23.42 -17.24 -12.72
N LEU A 229 24.53 -16.96 -13.38
CA LEU A 229 25.56 -17.92 -13.76
C LEU A 229 26.20 -18.53 -12.51
#